data_AF-A0A382VG88-F1
#
_entry.id   AF-A0A382VG88-F1
#
_cell.length_a   1.000
_cell.length_b   1.000
_cell.length_c   1.000
_cell.angle_alpha   90.00
_cell.angle_beta   90.00
_cell.angle_gamma   90.00
#
_symmetry.space_group_name_H-M   'P 1'
#
loop_
_entity.id
_entity.type
_entity.pdbx_description
1 polymer ?
#
loop_
_entity_poly.entity_id
_entity_poly.type
_entity_poly.pdbx_seq_one_letter_code
_entity_poly.pdbx_strand_id
1 'polypeptide(L)'
;MDRFMLHLKNSDYVPKDAKTILSNSRDLTYGMTVNIRDCRISSKFIELDVSIHKSNLELLIEKLVSIGNIDNSRHIIEEKIEKNQLIKEGIFYFNNERFWECHEALEGAWKQSIGDEKELIQGLILVAAALVHYQKD
;
A
#
# COMPACT_ATOMS: atom_id res chain seq x y z
N MET A 1 -8.88 15.87 1.82
CA MET A 1 -8.23 14.96 0.85
C MET A 1 -8.45 13.55 1.33
N ASP A 2 -8.84 12.67 0.42
CA ASP A 2 -9.03 11.25 0.69
C ASP A 2 -7.66 10.55 0.63
N ARG A 3 -7.53 9.35 1.20
CA ARG A 3 -6.29 8.54 1.10
C ARG A 3 -6.54 7.34 0.20
N PHE A 4 -5.67 7.15 -0.77
CA PHE A 4 -5.72 6.03 -1.70
C PHE A 4 -4.40 5.27 -1.69
N MET A 5 -4.48 3.94 -1.83
CA MET A 5 -3.35 3.13 -2.30
C MET A 5 -3.53 2.91 -3.79
N LEU A 6 -2.60 3.43 -4.58
CA LEU A 6 -2.57 3.22 -6.02
C LEU A 6 -1.57 2.12 -6.33
N HIS A 7 -1.99 1.13 -7.12
CA HIS A 7 -1.14 0.07 -7.64
C HIS A 7 -0.96 0.30 -9.13
N LEU A 8 0.26 0.63 -9.55
CA LEU A 8 0.67 0.71 -10.94
C LEU A 8 1.32 -0.62 -11.33
N LYS A 9 1.16 -1.03 -12.59
CA LYS A 9 1.84 -2.22 -13.12
C LYS A 9 3.35 -2.02 -13.03
N ASN A 10 4.05 -2.99 -12.44
CA ASN A 10 5.50 -2.96 -12.41
C ASN A 10 6.04 -3.55 -13.72
N SER A 11 6.86 -2.79 -14.45
CA SER A 11 7.52 -3.28 -15.65
C SER A 11 8.77 -4.08 -15.32
N ASP A 12 9.70 -3.51 -14.54
CA ASP A 12 11.00 -4.12 -14.18
C ASP A 12 11.66 -3.45 -12.95
N TYR A 13 10.93 -2.63 -12.19
CA TYR A 13 11.48 -1.96 -11.02
C TYR A 13 11.65 -2.92 -9.85
N VAL A 14 12.64 -2.65 -9.01
CA VAL A 14 12.90 -3.42 -7.79
C VAL A 14 12.88 -2.50 -6.56
N PRO A 15 12.81 -3.02 -5.33
CA PRO A 15 12.68 -2.18 -4.13
C PRO A 15 13.64 -1.01 -4.01
N LYS A 16 14.90 -1.18 -4.44
CA LYS A 16 15.92 -0.12 -4.46
C LYS A 16 15.52 1.13 -5.26
N ASP A 17 14.59 1.00 -6.20
CA ASP A 17 14.12 2.08 -7.06
C ASP A 17 13.00 2.91 -6.41
N ALA A 18 12.45 2.47 -5.25
CA ALA A 18 11.29 3.08 -4.61
C ALA A 18 11.47 4.57 -4.31
N LYS A 19 12.66 4.97 -3.83
CA LYS A 19 12.97 6.39 -3.55
C LYS A 19 12.99 7.23 -4.82
N THR A 20 13.56 6.70 -5.91
CA THR A 20 13.60 7.35 -7.22
C THR A 20 12.20 7.51 -7.79
N ILE A 21 11.38 6.45 -7.73
CA ILE A 21 10.00 6.47 -8.22
C ILE A 21 9.13 7.43 -7.40
N LEU A 22 9.31 7.47 -6.08
CA LEU A 22 8.64 8.44 -5.22
C LEU A 22 8.98 9.88 -5.62
N SER A 23 10.26 10.18 -5.89
CA SER A 23 10.69 11.50 -6.35
C SER A 23 10.07 11.84 -7.71
N ASN A 24 10.19 10.95 -8.69
CA ASN A 24 9.64 11.13 -10.03
C ASN A 24 8.13 11.34 -10.00
N SER A 25 7.41 10.60 -9.15
CA SER A 25 5.96 10.75 -8.98
C SER A 25 5.60 12.16 -8.48
N ARG A 26 6.39 12.71 -7.54
CA ARG A 26 6.19 14.06 -7.02
C ARG A 26 6.50 15.13 -8.07
N ASP A 27 7.52 14.92 -8.89
CA ASP A 27 7.88 15.84 -9.98
C ASP A 27 6.81 15.87 -11.07
N LEU A 28 6.30 14.70 -11.49
CA LEU A 28 5.22 14.58 -12.49
C LEU A 28 3.91 15.26 -12.04
N THR A 29 3.71 15.30 -10.72
CA THR A 29 2.52 15.89 -10.10
C THR A 29 2.76 17.30 -9.56
N TYR A 30 3.89 17.92 -9.92
CA TYR A 30 4.18 19.30 -9.55
C TYR A 30 3.04 20.26 -9.97
N GLY A 31 2.65 21.14 -9.05
CA GLY A 31 1.55 22.07 -9.21
C GLY A 31 0.15 21.48 -8.93
N MET A 32 0.03 20.18 -8.68
CA MET A 32 -1.23 19.58 -8.21
C MET A 32 -1.33 19.62 -6.68
N THR A 33 -2.54 19.79 -6.16
CA THR A 33 -2.85 19.55 -4.74
C THR A 33 -2.94 18.05 -4.47
N VAL A 34 -1.79 17.40 -4.36
CA VAL A 34 -1.63 15.97 -4.05
C VAL A 34 -0.46 15.77 -3.09
N ASN A 35 -0.57 14.77 -2.23
CA ASN A 35 0.51 14.35 -1.33
C ASN A 35 0.82 12.86 -1.57
N ILE A 36 1.94 12.57 -2.21
CA ILE A 36 2.45 11.20 -2.38
C ILE A 36 3.43 10.93 -1.24
N ARG A 37 2.97 10.18 -0.23
CA ARG A 37 3.70 9.96 1.04
C ARG A 37 4.83 8.96 0.86
N ASP A 38 4.51 7.85 0.20
CA ASP A 38 5.34 6.67 0.21
C ASP A 38 5.23 5.92 -1.12
N CYS A 39 6.27 5.16 -1.42
CA CYS A 39 6.35 4.28 -2.58
C CYS A 39 6.89 2.94 -2.12
N ARG A 40 6.23 1.85 -2.52
CA ARG A 40 6.64 0.47 -2.25
C ARG A 40 6.66 -0.29 -3.56
N ILE A 41 7.71 -1.05 -3.82
CA ILE A 41 7.84 -1.81 -5.06
C ILE A 41 7.82 -3.30 -4.75
N SER A 42 6.83 -3.99 -5.29
CA SER A 42 6.71 -5.44 -5.25
C SER A 42 7.14 -6.04 -6.59
N SER A 43 7.27 -7.36 -6.66
CA SER A 43 7.52 -8.04 -7.94
C SER A 43 6.36 -7.90 -8.93
N LYS A 44 5.17 -7.49 -8.46
CA LYS A 44 3.93 -7.44 -9.25
C LYS A 44 3.47 -6.03 -9.59
N PHE A 45 3.74 -5.05 -8.72
CA PHE A 45 3.23 -3.68 -8.82
C PHE A 45 4.13 -2.67 -8.12
N ILE A 46 3.91 -1.40 -8.45
CA ILE A 46 4.40 -0.24 -7.71
C ILE A 46 3.21 0.31 -6.92
N GLU A 47 3.35 0.42 -5.61
CA GLU A 47 2.34 0.99 -4.73
C GLU A 47 2.70 2.41 -4.34
N LEU A 48 1.74 3.33 -4.48
CA LEU A 48 1.85 4.71 -4.01
C LEU A 48 0.78 5.00 -2.96
N ASP A 49 1.22 5.47 -1.79
CA ASP A 49 0.34 6.03 -0.75
C ASP A 49 0.08 7.49 -1.05
N VAL A 50 -1.13 7.78 -1.49
CA VAL A 50 -1.50 9.11 -1.98
C VAL A 50 -2.64 9.69 -1.16
N SER A 51 -2.55 10.99 -0.87
CA SER A 51 -3.72 11.79 -0.55
C SER A 51 -4.02 12.85 -1.58
N ILE A 52 -5.27 12.83 -2.03
CA ILE A 52 -5.77 13.68 -3.11
C ILE A 52 -7.27 13.91 -2.93
N HIS A 53 -7.81 14.97 -3.50
CA HIS A 53 -9.27 15.08 -3.68
C HIS A 53 -9.71 14.09 -4.75
N LYS A 54 -10.79 13.32 -4.50
CA LYS A 54 -11.31 12.32 -5.45
C LYS A 54 -11.54 12.87 -6.87
N SER A 55 -11.93 14.15 -6.99
CA SER A 55 -12.11 14.83 -8.29
C SER A 55 -10.84 14.93 -9.14
N ASN A 56 -9.65 14.81 -8.54
CA ASN A 56 -8.36 14.94 -9.22
C ASN A 56 -7.66 13.59 -9.43
N LEU A 57 -8.31 12.47 -9.08
CA LEU A 57 -7.72 11.14 -9.15
C LEU A 57 -7.40 10.72 -10.60
N GLU A 58 -8.29 11.00 -11.54
CA GLU A 58 -8.07 10.68 -12.97
C GLU A 58 -6.86 11.44 -13.52
N LEU A 59 -6.78 12.75 -13.27
CA LEU A 59 -5.63 13.57 -13.67
C LEU A 59 -4.31 13.08 -13.05
N LEU A 60 -4.35 12.60 -11.80
CA LEU A 60 -3.19 11.99 -11.15
C LEU A 60 -2.76 10.71 -11.89
N ILE A 61 -3.71 9.83 -12.21
CA ILE A 61 -3.44 8.59 -12.93
C ILE A 61 -2.81 8.89 -14.30
N GLU A 62 -3.36 9.84 -15.06
CA GLU A 62 -2.82 10.27 -16.35
C GLU A 62 -1.35 10.72 -16.25
N LYS A 63 -1.01 11.50 -15.23
CA LYS A 63 0.36 11.97 -14.99
C LYS A 63 1.33 10.86 -14.59
N LEU A 64 0.85 9.81 -13.94
CA LEU A 64 1.66 8.68 -13.48
C LEU A 64 1.84 7.58 -14.53
N VAL A 65 1.16 7.66 -15.69
CA VAL A 65 1.27 6.65 -16.77
C VAL A 65 2.72 6.39 -17.20
N SER A 66 3.59 7.41 -17.14
CA SER A 66 5.02 7.26 -17.48
C SER A 66 5.81 6.40 -16.50
N ILE A 67 5.32 6.23 -15.27
CA ILE A 67 5.87 5.29 -14.28
C ILE A 67 5.27 3.90 -14.50
N GLY A 68 3.96 3.83 -14.70
CA GLY A 68 3.25 2.59 -14.98
C GLY A 68 1.75 2.81 -15.15
N ASN A 69 1.12 1.94 -15.94
CA ASN A 69 -0.34 1.95 -16.08
C ASN A 69 -1.01 1.58 -14.75
N ILE A 70 -2.14 2.20 -14.45
CA ILE A 70 -2.95 1.82 -13.29
C ILE A 70 -3.39 0.35 -13.41
N ASP A 71 -3.23 -0.39 -12.32
CA ASP A 71 -3.76 -1.75 -12.15
C ASP A 71 -4.97 -1.73 -11.20
N ASN A 72 -4.80 -1.07 -10.05
CA ASN A 72 -5.84 -0.95 -9.04
C ASN A 72 -5.72 0.36 -8.26
N SER A 73 -6.84 0.85 -7.72
CA SER A 73 -6.86 1.94 -6.75
C SER A 73 -7.80 1.59 -5.60
N ARG A 74 -7.29 1.65 -4.37
CA ARG A 74 -8.06 1.36 -3.16
C ARG A 74 -8.24 2.63 -2.34
N HIS A 75 -9.49 2.99 -2.05
CA HIS A 75 -9.79 4.04 -1.08
C HIS A 75 -9.57 3.52 0.35
N ILE A 76 -8.75 4.21 1.12
CA ILE A 76 -8.41 3.83 2.50
C ILE A 76 -9.40 4.50 3.44
N ILE A 77 -10.33 3.70 3.95
CA ILE A 77 -11.32 4.08 4.94
C ILE A 77 -11.27 3.10 6.11
N GLU A 78 -11.67 3.56 7.28
CA GLU A 78 -11.80 2.70 8.45
C GLU A 78 -13.10 1.90 8.35
N GLU A 79 -12.98 0.58 8.29
CA GLU A 79 -14.11 -0.35 8.20
C GLU A 79 -14.12 -1.26 9.42
N LYS A 80 -15.33 -1.53 9.95
CA LYS A 80 -15.51 -2.55 10.99
C LYS A 80 -15.60 -3.91 10.32
N ILE A 81 -14.51 -4.66 10.34
CA ILE A 81 -14.40 -6.00 9.76
C ILE A 81 -14.18 -7.02 10.87
N GLU A 82 -14.87 -8.15 10.78
CA GLU A 82 -14.76 -9.26 11.72
C GLU A 82 -13.35 -9.91 11.68
N LYS A 83 -12.82 -10.32 12.84
CA LYS A 83 -11.48 -10.90 12.99
C LYS A 83 -11.14 -11.98 11.95
N ASN A 84 -12.02 -12.95 11.74
CA ASN A 84 -11.76 -14.06 10.81
C ASN A 84 -11.65 -13.60 9.35
N GLN A 85 -12.36 -12.54 8.98
CA GLN A 85 -12.25 -11.97 7.65
C GLN A 85 -10.93 -11.18 7.50
N LEU A 86 -10.54 -10.43 8.52
CA LEU A 86 -9.25 -9.73 8.57
C LEU A 86 -8.06 -10.70 8.45
N ILE A 87 -8.13 -11.88 9.08
CA ILE A 87 -7.10 -12.92 8.94
C ILE A 87 -7.03 -13.42 7.49
N LYS A 88 -8.18 -13.72 6.86
CA LYS A 88 -8.22 -14.16 5.46
C LYS A 88 -7.66 -13.09 4.51
N GLU A 89 -8.00 -11.83 4.76
CA GLU A 89 -7.46 -10.69 4.01
C GLU A 89 -5.96 -10.53 4.22
N GLY A 90 -5.47 -10.64 5.45
CA GLY A 90 -4.04 -10.63 5.77
C GLY A 90 -3.27 -11.69 4.99
N ILE A 91 -3.78 -12.92 4.91
CA ILE A 91 -3.19 -14.01 4.11
C ILE A 91 -3.20 -13.65 2.62
N PHE A 92 -4.33 -13.18 2.11
CA PHE A 92 -4.47 -12.78 0.71
C PHE A 92 -3.47 -11.68 0.32
N TYR A 93 -3.36 -10.64 1.15
CA TYR A 93 -2.45 -9.52 0.92
C TYR A 93 -0.99 -9.97 1.00
N PHE A 94 -0.64 -10.80 1.98
CA PHE A 94 0.72 -11.33 2.11
C PHE A 94 1.17 -12.10 0.87
N ASN A 95 0.33 -13.03 0.40
CA ASN A 95 0.60 -13.85 -0.80
C ASN A 95 0.66 -13.02 -2.10
N ASN A 96 0.14 -11.78 -2.06
CA ASN A 96 0.19 -10.85 -3.17
C ASN A 96 1.23 -9.74 -2.96
N GLU A 97 2.12 -9.85 -1.98
CA GLU A 97 3.15 -8.85 -1.68
C GLU A 97 2.58 -7.46 -1.34
N ARG A 98 1.33 -7.41 -0.88
CA ARG A 98 0.66 -6.20 -0.36
C ARG A 98 0.90 -6.10 1.13
N PHE A 99 2.17 -5.94 1.52
CA PHE A 99 2.57 -6.11 2.92
C PHE A 99 2.04 -5.00 3.82
N TRP A 100 1.78 -3.80 3.28
CA TRP A 100 1.17 -2.73 4.05
C TRP A 100 -0.29 -3.06 4.38
N GLU A 101 -1.11 -3.48 3.42
CA GLU A 101 -2.49 -3.92 3.71
C GLU A 101 -2.53 -5.19 4.55
N CYS A 102 -1.56 -6.09 4.39
CA CYS A 102 -1.40 -7.25 5.26
C CYS A 102 -1.20 -6.80 6.71
N HIS A 103 -0.28 -5.85 6.95
CA HIS A 103 -0.06 -5.26 8.26
C HIS A 103 -1.35 -4.68 8.84
N GLU A 104 -2.05 -3.81 8.10
CA GLU A 104 -3.28 -3.16 8.58
C GLU A 104 -4.39 -4.18 8.90
N ALA A 105 -4.59 -5.19 8.03
CA ALA A 105 -5.60 -6.21 8.25
C ALA A 105 -5.29 -7.05 9.50
N LEU A 106 -4.03 -7.49 9.66
CA LEU A 106 -3.60 -8.24 10.83
C LEU A 106 -3.63 -7.40 12.11
N GLU A 107 -3.35 -6.10 12.04
CA GLU A 107 -3.50 -5.19 13.18
C GLU A 107 -4.97 -5.11 13.63
N GLY A 108 -5.91 -5.04 12.69
CA GLY A 108 -7.34 -5.11 12.97
C GLY A 108 -7.73 -6.42 13.67
N ALA A 109 -7.19 -7.56 13.23
CA ALA A 109 -7.43 -8.87 13.86
C ALA A 109 -6.78 -8.96 15.25
N TRP A 110 -5.58 -8.41 15.40
CA TRP A 110 -4.83 -8.35 16.67
C TRP A 110 -5.57 -7.56 17.75
N LYS A 111 -6.20 -6.43 17.38
CA LYS A 111 -7.05 -5.63 18.28
C LYS A 111 -8.20 -6.45 18.87
N GLN A 112 -8.71 -7.44 18.13
CA GLN A 112 -9.80 -8.33 18.53
C GLN A 112 -9.33 -9.64 19.19
N SER A 113 -8.01 -9.87 19.30
CA SER A 113 -7.42 -11.12 19.80
C SER A 113 -6.88 -10.99 21.23
N ILE A 114 -6.78 -12.12 21.94
CA ILE A 114 -6.26 -12.25 23.31
C ILE A 114 -5.34 -13.46 23.45
N GLY A 115 -4.51 -13.49 24.51
CA GLY A 115 -3.62 -14.62 24.82
C GLY A 115 -2.67 -14.98 23.67
N ASP A 116 -2.39 -16.28 23.53
CA ASP A 116 -1.43 -16.82 22.55
C ASP A 116 -1.74 -16.43 21.09
N GLU A 117 -3.03 -16.34 20.72
CA GLU A 117 -3.44 -15.88 19.38
C GLU A 117 -2.98 -14.44 19.12
N LYS A 118 -3.09 -13.57 20.14
CA LYS A 118 -2.67 -12.17 20.04
C LYS A 118 -1.16 -12.06 19.83
N GLU A 119 -0.38 -12.84 20.57
CA GLU A 119 1.08 -12.87 20.43
C GLU A 119 1.51 -13.41 19.07
N LEU A 120 0.85 -14.47 18.58
CA LEU A 120 1.11 -15.02 17.25
C LEU A 120 0.84 -13.99 16.15
N ILE A 121 -0.33 -13.34 16.18
CA ILE A 121 -0.67 -12.31 15.18
C ILE A 121 0.31 -11.14 15.27
N GLN A 122 0.74 -10.75 16.48
CA GLN A 122 1.76 -9.70 16.64
C GLN A 122 3.08 -10.08 15.95
N GLY A 123 3.52 -11.33 16.07
CA GLY A 123 4.69 -11.83 15.33
C GLY A 123 4.52 -11.69 13.81
N LEU A 124 3.35 -12.05 13.28
CA LEU A 124 3.05 -11.93 11.84
C LEU A 124 3.01 -10.46 11.37
N ILE A 125 2.49 -9.55 12.20
CA ILE A 125 2.51 -8.10 11.94
C ILE A 125 3.96 -7.59 11.80
N LEU A 126 4.87 -8.03 12.68
CA LEU A 126 6.28 -7.64 12.62
C LEU A 126 6.97 -8.15 11.34
N VAL A 127 6.62 -9.36 10.88
CA VAL A 127 7.10 -9.88 9.59
C VAL A 127 6.58 -9.04 8.43
N ALA A 128 5.28 -8.70 8.42
CA ALA A 128 4.71 -7.82 7.39
C ALA A 128 5.37 -6.44 7.39
N ALA A 129 5.61 -5.85 8.57
CA ALA A 129 6.31 -4.56 8.69
C ALA A 129 7.74 -4.62 8.15
N ALA A 130 8.49 -5.69 8.45
CA ALA A 130 9.84 -5.88 7.89
C ALA A 130 9.81 -5.94 6.35
N LEU A 131 8.80 -6.59 5.77
CA LEU A 131 8.64 -6.67 4.32
C LEU A 131 8.14 -5.36 3.69
N VAL A 132 7.35 -4.55 4.42
CA VAL A 132 7.03 -3.16 4.04
C VAL A 132 8.31 -2.34 3.91
N HIS A 133 9.25 -2.48 4.85
CA HIS A 133 10.55 -1.81 4.76
C HIS A 133 11.39 -2.34 3.61
N TYR A 134 11.42 -3.67 3.42
CA TYR A 134 12.11 -4.28 2.28
C TYR A 134 11.64 -3.72 0.93
N GLN A 135 10.35 -3.39 0.76
CA GLN A 135 9.82 -2.81 -0.47
C GLN A 135 10.20 -1.33 -0.72
N LYS A 136 10.89 -0.68 0.23
CA LYS A 136 11.23 0.75 0.20
C LYS A 136 12.72 1.04 0.08
N ASP A 137 13.56 0.03 0.28
CA ASP A 137 15.02 0.12 0.37
C ASP A 137 15.72 -0.82 -0.62
#